data_AF-A0A699SBV5-F1
#
_entry.id   AF-A0A699SBV5-F1
#
_cell.length_a   1.000
_cell.length_b   1.000
_cell.length_c   1.000
_cell.angle_alpha   90.00
_cell.angle_beta   90.00
_cell.angle_gamma   90.00
#
_symmetry.space_group_name_H-M   'P 1'
#
loop_
_entity.id
_entity.type
_entity.pdbx_description
1 polymer ?
#
loop_
_entity_poly.entity_id
_entity_poly.type
_entity_poly.pdbx_seq_one_letter_code
_entity_poly.pdbx_strand_id
1 'polypeptide(L)'
;MEGTKMTKEEHESMLYDESNKFSYEVRESVHSYYLRYAKLINDMNMIPMSMSNMQINMKFVNHIQLEWSRFVTAAKQARDLQVINFDQLYAFLKHNEKDAKEVRETRQ
;
A
#
# COMPACT_ATOMS: atom_id res chain seq x y z
N MET A 1 7.67 11.58 35.25
CA MET A 1 7.71 11.80 33.79
C MET A 1 6.27 12.02 33.36
N GLU A 2 5.88 13.28 33.16
CA GLU A 2 4.57 13.59 32.57
C GLU A 2 4.61 13.14 31.11
N GLY A 3 3.74 12.20 30.75
CA GLY A 3 3.56 11.81 29.36
C GLY A 3 2.98 13.01 28.62
N THR A 4 3.78 13.67 27.81
CA THR A 4 3.31 14.70 26.88
C THR A 4 2.22 14.09 26.02
N LYS A 5 1.00 14.63 26.10
CA LYS A 5 -0.06 14.31 25.15
C LYS A 5 0.42 14.78 23.78
N MET A 6 0.61 13.82 22.87
CA MET A 6 0.91 14.11 21.48
C MET A 6 -0.16 15.04 20.90
N THR A 7 0.27 16.11 20.24
CA THR A 7 -0.67 17.05 19.61
C THR A 7 -1.28 16.43 18.36
N LYS A 8 -2.38 17.02 17.88
CA LYS A 8 -3.03 16.58 16.64
C LYS A 8 -2.08 16.73 15.44
N GLU A 9 -1.32 17.83 15.39
CA GLU A 9 -0.34 18.11 14.32
C GLU A 9 0.84 17.14 14.34
N GLU A 10 1.34 16.78 15.53
CA GLU A 10 2.41 15.77 15.68
C GLU A 10 1.94 14.40 15.17
N HIS A 11 0.72 14.00 15.51
CA HIS A 11 0.14 12.74 15.05
C HIS A 11 -0.08 12.72 13.53
N GLU A 12 -0.58 13.82 12.95
CA GLU A 12 -0.71 14.00 11.50
C GLU A 12 0.65 13.89 10.78
N SER A 13 1.68 14.56 11.31
CA SER A 13 3.03 14.50 10.75
C SER A 13 3.62 13.10 10.79
N MET A 14 3.40 12.36 11.89
CA MET A 14 3.87 10.98 12.03
C MET A 14 3.25 10.05 11.00
N LEU A 15 1.94 10.15 10.77
CA LEU A 15 1.23 9.34 9.77
C LEU A 15 1.69 9.66 8.34
N TYR A 16 1.95 10.93 8.03
CA TYR A 16 2.54 11.32 6.74
C TYR A 16 3.93 10.72 6.53
N ASP A 17 4.79 10.79 7.55
CA ASP A 17 6.13 10.22 7.49
C ASP A 17 6.09 8.69 7.35
N GLU A 18 5.21 8.02 8.09
CA GLU A 18 4.99 6.57 7.98
C GLU A 18 4.51 6.20 6.58
N SER A 19 3.58 6.96 6.00
CA SER A 19 3.11 6.79 4.61
C SER A 19 4.21 6.94 3.56
N ASN A 20 5.15 7.85 3.79
CA ASN A 20 6.22 8.14 2.83
C ASN A 20 7.37 7.13 2.95
N LYS A 21 7.58 6.56 4.14
CA LYS A 21 8.59 5.51 4.39
C LYS A 21 8.02 4.10 4.16
N PHE A 22 6.71 3.97 3.96
CA PHE A 22 6.06 2.68 3.80
C PHE A 22 6.60 1.93 2.59
N SER A 23 7.12 0.73 2.78
CA SER A 23 7.69 -0.10 1.72
C SER A 23 7.22 -1.54 1.82
N TYR A 24 7.37 -2.27 0.72
CA TYR A 24 7.23 -3.72 0.70
C TYR A 24 8.53 -4.36 1.23
N GLU A 25 8.41 -5.25 2.21
CA GLU A 25 9.58 -5.87 2.84
C GLU A 25 10.07 -7.10 2.06
N VAL A 26 11.37 -7.35 2.07
CA VAL A 26 11.97 -8.50 1.38
C VAL A 26 11.45 -9.80 2.01
N ARG A 27 10.78 -10.64 1.21
CA ARG A 27 10.07 -11.89 1.62
C ARG A 27 8.74 -11.69 2.33
N GLU A 28 8.23 -10.47 2.41
CA GLU A 28 6.84 -10.27 2.81
C GLU A 28 5.89 -10.97 1.84
N SER A 29 4.69 -11.30 2.30
CA SER A 29 3.60 -11.73 1.41
C SER A 29 2.70 -10.55 1.06
N VAL A 30 2.05 -10.59 -0.10
CA VAL A 30 1.07 -9.56 -0.49
C VAL A 30 -0.02 -9.37 0.58
N HIS A 31 -0.38 -10.46 1.28
CA HIS A 31 -1.36 -10.40 2.37
C HIS A 31 -0.84 -9.63 3.59
N SER A 32 0.38 -9.92 4.05
CA SER A 32 1.01 -9.17 5.16
C SER A 32 1.13 -7.68 4.80
N TYR A 33 1.59 -7.39 3.59
CA TYR A 33 1.71 -6.03 3.09
C TYR A 33 0.36 -5.28 3.08
N TYR A 34 -0.69 -5.94 2.58
CA TYR A 34 -2.05 -5.43 2.60
C TYR A 34 -2.53 -5.11 4.02
N LEU A 35 -2.33 -6.01 4.99
CA LEU A 35 -2.77 -5.80 6.36
C LEU A 35 -2.09 -4.59 7.02
N ARG A 36 -0.77 -4.45 6.82
CA ARG A 36 -0.03 -3.27 7.33
C ARG A 36 -0.53 -1.98 6.69
N TYR A 37 -0.81 -1.99 5.39
CA TYR A 37 -1.27 -0.80 4.68
C TYR A 37 -2.72 -0.44 5.02
N ALA A 38 -3.60 -1.44 5.17
CA ALA A 38 -4.97 -1.26 5.63
C ALA A 38 -5.03 -0.62 7.02
N LYS A 39 -4.13 -1.04 7.92
CA LYS A 39 -3.99 -0.43 9.24
C LYS A 39 -3.62 1.05 9.12
N LEU A 40 -2.61 1.39 8.32
CA LEU A 40 -2.19 2.78 8.10
C LEU A 40 -3.33 3.66 7.54
N ILE A 41 -4.12 3.14 6.60
CA ILE A 41 -5.30 3.84 6.04
C ILE A 41 -6.35 4.06 7.14
N ASN A 42 -6.62 3.05 7.96
CA ASN A 42 -7.56 3.19 9.07
C ASN A 42 -7.10 4.24 10.08
N ASP A 43 -5.82 4.24 10.45
CA ASP A 43 -5.24 5.21 11.37
C ASP A 43 -5.32 6.65 10.80
N MET A 44 -5.16 6.82 9.49
CA MET A 44 -5.37 8.10 8.79
C MET A 44 -6.85 8.51 8.73
N ASN A 45 -7.76 7.58 8.52
CA ASN A 45 -9.21 7.88 8.48
C ASN A 45 -9.78 8.26 9.86
N MET A 46 -9.10 7.92 10.95
CA MET A 46 -9.49 8.31 12.31
C MET A 46 -9.24 9.79 12.62
N ILE A 47 -8.46 10.48 11.79
CA ILE A 47 -8.23 11.92 11.84
C ILE A 47 -8.83 12.57 10.57
N PRO A 48 -9.06 13.90 10.53
CA PRO A 48 -9.57 14.58 9.33
C PRO A 48 -8.53 14.69 8.20
N MET A 49 -7.82 13.59 7.92
CA MET A 49 -6.83 13.43 6.86
C MET A 49 -7.31 12.32 5.93
N SER A 50 -8.03 12.68 4.87
CA SER A 50 -8.52 11.72 3.88
C SER A 50 -7.57 11.67 2.67
N MET A 51 -7.12 10.48 2.29
CA MET A 51 -6.53 10.23 0.98
C MET A 51 -7.63 9.75 0.01
N SER A 52 -7.55 10.16 -1.25
CA SER A 52 -8.44 9.62 -2.28
C SER A 52 -8.09 8.15 -2.58
N ASN A 53 -9.07 7.36 -3.05
CA ASN A 53 -8.84 5.98 -3.49
C ASN A 53 -7.69 5.88 -4.49
N MET A 54 -7.55 6.87 -5.39
CA MET A 54 -6.44 6.94 -6.34
C MET A 54 -5.09 7.06 -5.63
N GLN A 55 -4.97 7.92 -4.62
CA GLN A 55 -3.73 8.09 -3.85
C GLN A 55 -3.38 6.82 -3.06
N ILE A 56 -4.36 6.21 -2.42
CA ILE A 56 -4.24 4.92 -1.71
C ILE A 56 -3.73 3.84 -2.66
N ASN A 57 -4.42 3.66 -3.79
CA ASN A 57 -4.10 2.63 -4.78
C ASN A 57 -2.73 2.87 -5.42
N MET A 58 -2.38 4.11 -5.76
CA MET A 58 -1.08 4.45 -6.33
C MET A 58 0.07 4.19 -5.35
N LYS A 59 -0.06 4.62 -4.10
CA LYS A 59 0.97 4.38 -3.07
C LYS A 59 1.14 2.88 -2.81
N PHE A 60 0.05 2.12 -2.69
CA PHE A 60 0.12 0.67 -2.51
C PHE A 60 0.89 -0.02 -3.64
N VAL A 61 0.59 0.35 -4.88
CA VAL A 61 1.17 -0.27 -6.08
C VAL A 61 2.62 0.16 -6.33
N ASN A 62 2.98 1.42 -6.04
CA ASN A 62 4.33 1.94 -6.27
C ASN A 62 5.36 1.38 -5.29
N HIS A 63 4.97 0.95 -4.09
CA HIS A 63 5.92 0.35 -3.15
C HIS A 63 6.13 -1.15 -3.39
N ILE A 64 5.27 -1.78 -4.20
CA ILE A 64 5.38 -3.19 -4.63
C ILE A 64 6.17 -3.35 -5.96
N GLN A 65 6.58 -2.22 -6.57
CA GLN A 65 6.95 -2.12 -7.99
C GLN A 65 8.15 -2.95 -8.45
N LEU A 66 9.11 -3.29 -7.58
CA LEU A 66 10.33 -3.98 -8.04
C LEU A 66 10.06 -5.42 -8.50
N GLU A 67 9.15 -6.12 -7.83
CA GLU A 67 8.83 -7.53 -8.08
C GLU A 67 7.60 -7.70 -9.00
N TRP A 68 6.76 -6.65 -9.11
CA TRP A 68 5.45 -6.73 -9.76
C TRP A 68 5.29 -5.82 -10.97
N SER A 69 6.37 -5.24 -11.52
CA SER A 69 6.27 -4.16 -12.53
C SER A 69 5.34 -4.47 -13.71
N ARG A 70 5.27 -5.72 -14.19
CA ARG A 70 4.32 -6.15 -15.24
C ARG A 70 2.86 -6.12 -14.79
N PHE A 71 2.57 -6.54 -13.55
CA PHE A 71 1.23 -6.60 -12.97
C PHE A 71 0.78 -5.23 -12.51
N VAL A 72 1.70 -4.40 -12.02
CA VAL A 72 1.48 -2.98 -11.77
C VAL A 72 1.10 -2.25 -13.06
N THR A 73 1.80 -2.54 -14.15
CA THR A 73 1.50 -1.97 -15.47
C THR A 73 0.14 -2.46 -15.98
N ALA A 74 -0.14 -3.76 -15.85
CA ALA A 74 -1.43 -4.34 -16.19
C ALA A 74 -2.57 -3.79 -15.31
N ALA A 75 -2.39 -3.60 -14.00
CA ALA A 75 -3.40 -3.01 -13.12
C ALA A 75 -3.65 -1.53 -13.47
N LYS A 76 -2.58 -0.77 -13.77
CA LYS A 76 -2.65 0.62 -14.25
C LYS A 76 -3.32 0.74 -15.62
N GLN A 77 -3.21 -0.27 -16.48
CA GLN A 77 -3.79 -0.29 -17.84
C GLN A 77 -5.20 -0.91 -17.91
N ALA A 78 -5.48 -1.91 -17.08
CA ALA A 78 -6.68 -2.74 -17.17
C ALA A 78 -7.84 -2.20 -16.33
N ARG A 79 -7.59 -1.33 -15.35
CA ARG A 79 -8.65 -0.76 -14.50
C ARG A 79 -8.35 0.68 -14.13
N ASP A 80 -9.41 1.48 -14.14
CA ASP A 80 -9.38 2.85 -13.65
C ASP A 80 -9.13 2.80 -12.13
N LEU A 81 -7.89 3.07 -11.71
CA LEU A 81 -7.47 3.07 -10.30
C LEU A 81 -8.29 4.05 -9.44
N GLN A 82 -9.06 4.93 -10.07
CA GLN A 82 -10.02 5.81 -9.43
C GLN A 82 -11.35 5.11 -9.06
N VAL A 83 -11.73 4.07 -9.80
CA VAL A 83 -13.03 3.38 -9.68
C VAL A 83 -12.93 2.13 -8.81
N ILE A 84 -11.81 1.40 -8.88
CA ILE A 84 -11.63 0.22 -8.05
C ILE A 84 -11.29 0.60 -6.60
N ASN A 85 -11.94 -0.06 -5.65
CA ASN A 85 -11.60 0.10 -4.25
C ASN A 85 -10.33 -0.69 -3.90
N PHE A 86 -9.77 -0.38 -2.74
CA PHE A 86 -8.52 -0.96 -2.27
C PHE A 86 -8.58 -2.50 -2.15
N ASP A 87 -9.71 -3.06 -1.71
CA ASP A 87 -9.89 -4.51 -1.54
C ASP A 87 -9.92 -5.25 -2.89
N GLN A 88 -10.51 -4.65 -3.92
CA GLN A 88 -10.52 -5.20 -5.28
C GLN A 88 -9.11 -5.25 -5.87
N LEU A 89 -8.31 -4.20 -5.64
CA LEU A 89 -6.91 -4.17 -6.05
C LEU A 89 -6.09 -5.23 -5.32
N TYR A 90 -6.31 -5.40 -4.03
CA TYR A 90 -5.69 -6.48 -3.24
C TYR A 90 -6.07 -7.86 -3.78
N ALA A 91 -7.35 -8.13 -4.04
CA ALA A 91 -7.82 -9.41 -4.58
C ALA A 91 -7.16 -9.74 -5.92
N PHE A 92 -7.01 -8.74 -6.80
CA PHE A 92 -6.30 -8.89 -8.06
C PHE A 92 -4.83 -9.27 -7.84
N LEU A 93 -4.10 -8.55 -7.00
CA LEU A 93 -2.69 -8.85 -6.72
C LEU A 93 -2.52 -10.22 -6.07
N LYS A 94 -3.41 -10.58 -5.13
CA LYS A 94 -3.39 -11.87 -4.45
C LYS A 94 -3.60 -13.04 -5.41
N HIS A 95 -4.51 -12.89 -6.38
CA HIS A 95 -4.76 -13.91 -7.40
C HIS A 95 -3.51 -14.17 -8.27
N ASN A 96 -2.74 -13.12 -8.57
CA ASN A 96 -1.56 -13.19 -9.45
C ASN A 96 -0.23 -13.42 -8.68
N GLU A 97 -0.27 -13.75 -7.38
CA GLU A 97 0.94 -13.84 -6.54
C GLU A 97 1.90 -14.96 -6.93
N LYS A 98 1.38 -16.08 -7.43
CA LYS A 98 2.24 -17.19 -7.90
C LYS A 98 3.03 -16.78 -9.14
N ASP A 99 2.33 -16.24 -10.13
CA ASP A 99 2.91 -15.77 -11.38
C ASP A 99 3.94 -14.65 -11.13
N ALA A 100 3.69 -13.74 -10.17
CA ALA A 100 4.66 -12.72 -9.81
C ALA A 100 5.93 -13.28 -9.15
N LYS A 101 5.83 -14.35 -8.36
CA LYS A 101 6.98 -15.02 -7.74
C LYS A 101 7.82 -15.80 -8.75
N GLU A 102 7.21 -16.47 -9.73
CA GLU A 102 7.96 -17.18 -10.79
C GLU A 102 8.83 -16.22 -11.63
N VAL A 103 8.37 -14.99 -11.78
CA VAL A 103 9.10 -13.91 -12.49
C VAL A 103 10.32 -13.43 -11.71
N ARG A 104 10.27 -13.52 -10.39
CA ARG A 104 11.40 -13.21 -9.50
C ARG A 104 12.50 -14.25 -9.64
N GLU A 105 12.13 -15.53 -9.73
CA GLU A 105 13.08 -16.65 -9.82
C GLU A 105 13.75 -16.76 -11.19
N THR A 106 13.04 -16.38 -12.26
CA THR A 106 13.56 -16.42 -13.64
C THR A 106 14.44 -15.22 -14.03
N ARG A 107 14.57 -14.21 -13.15
CA ARG A 107 15.44 -13.03 -13.36
C ARG A 107 16.74 -13.06 -12.56
N GLN A 108 16.99 -14.13 -11.79
CA GLN A 108 18.28 -14.41 -11.14
C GLN A 108 19.13 -15.31 -12.02
#